data_AF-A0A7S2FZP2-F1
#
_entry.id   AF-A0A7S2FZP2-F1
#
_cell.length_a   1.000
_cell.length_b   1.000
_cell.length_c   1.000
_cell.angle_alpha   90.00
_cell.angle_beta   90.00
_cell.angle_gamma   90.00
#
_symmetry.space_group_name_H-M   'P 1'
#
loop_
_entity.id
_entity.type
_entity.pdbx_description
1 polymer ?
#
loop_
_entity_poly.entity_id
_entity_poly.type
_entity_poly.pdbx_seq_one_letter_code
_entity_poly.pdbx_strand_id
1 'polypeptide(L)'
;GLAEPPAKKRKVATDSGKQKKDELCRALFWAAREALQSSKATSVSLSQLGSDVKVAALRKDPKFKKLKLTDFVREFPRIFTMKPDNGGWAISFPEGAEIALPQRVAGESGCDGSGDVLPDPEELKLPDKIKDPKNLGDRLQALRVELIHALHRHQGRAEPGTLGQESGVQSSRRNLPKNSLLGYAKLFPGNFNIVQDEDMGKPFVVLVSKDVTDIAPIDHFTLTRTWQKWGSAESAAQQAEGR
;
A
#
# COMPACT_ATOMS: atom_id res chain seq x y z
N GLY A 1 -52.60 -15.87 32.61
CA GLY A 1 -51.46 -15.69 31.70
C GLY A 1 -51.95 -14.94 30.50
N LEU A 2 -51.54 -13.68 30.33
CA LEU A 2 -51.86 -12.86 29.16
C LEU A 2 -50.70 -13.02 28.16
N ALA A 3 -51.03 -13.43 26.94
CA ALA A 3 -50.06 -13.63 25.87
C ALA A 3 -49.47 -12.29 25.41
N GLU A 4 -48.15 -12.17 25.48
CA GLU A 4 -47.40 -11.01 25.00
C GLU A 4 -47.49 -10.91 23.47
N PRO A 5 -47.80 -9.74 22.90
CA PRO A 5 -47.89 -9.59 21.46
C PRO A 5 -46.50 -9.65 20.79
N PRO A 6 -46.39 -10.25 19.59
CA PRO A 6 -45.10 -10.46 18.94
C PRO A 6 -44.45 -9.12 18.55
N ALA A 7 -43.19 -8.94 18.98
CA ALA A 7 -42.38 -7.78 18.68
C ALA A 7 -42.26 -7.57 17.16
N LYS A 8 -42.82 -6.46 16.65
CA LYS A 8 -42.63 -5.99 15.27
C LYS A 8 -41.14 -5.73 15.05
N LYS A 9 -40.46 -6.61 14.31
CA LYS A 9 -39.11 -6.36 13.77
C LYS A 9 -39.17 -5.11 12.89
N ARG A 10 -38.69 -3.96 13.41
CA ARG A 10 -38.45 -2.76 12.59
C ARG A 10 -37.40 -3.12 11.55
N LYS A 11 -37.80 -3.07 10.27
CA LYS A 11 -36.89 -3.16 9.13
C LYS A 11 -36.11 -1.84 9.12
N VAL A 12 -34.94 -1.82 9.75
CA VAL A 12 -34.00 -0.70 9.64
C VAL A 12 -33.55 -0.70 8.17
N ALA A 13 -34.02 0.27 7.41
CA ALA A 13 -33.52 0.52 6.05
C ALA A 13 -32.11 1.08 6.22
N THR A 14 -31.12 0.18 6.26
CA THR A 14 -29.72 0.55 6.36
C THR A 14 -29.33 1.36 5.12
N ASP A 15 -28.95 2.61 5.34
CA ASP A 15 -28.58 3.57 4.29
C ASP A 15 -27.21 3.21 3.69
N SER A 16 -27.19 2.11 2.93
CA SER A 16 -26.00 1.52 2.30
C SER A 16 -25.26 2.47 1.35
N GLY A 17 -25.86 3.61 0.99
CA GLY A 17 -25.20 4.65 0.21
C GLY A 17 -24.18 5.43 1.02
N LYS A 18 -24.53 5.77 2.27
CA LYS A 18 -23.68 6.56 3.16
C LYS A 18 -22.44 5.80 3.60
N GLN A 19 -22.59 4.53 3.99
CA GLN A 19 -21.49 3.70 4.47
C GLN A 19 -20.37 3.52 3.42
N LYS A 20 -20.73 3.23 2.17
CA LYS A 20 -19.76 3.10 1.08
C LYS A 20 -19.04 4.42 0.76
N LYS A 21 -19.74 5.54 0.93
CA LYS A 21 -19.18 6.88 0.72
C LYS A 21 -18.11 7.19 1.77
N ASP A 22 -18.42 6.86 3.02
CA ASP A 22 -17.49 7.00 4.15
C ASP A 22 -16.27 6.10 3.98
N GLU A 23 -16.46 4.89 3.46
CA GLU A 23 -15.37 3.96 3.15
C GLU A 23 -14.45 4.48 2.04
N LEU A 24 -15.01 5.04 0.96
CA LEU A 24 -14.22 5.69 -0.09
C LEU A 24 -13.43 6.90 0.46
N CYS A 25 -14.03 7.67 1.37
CA CYS A 25 -13.37 8.81 2.02
C CYS A 25 -12.15 8.37 2.82
N ARG A 26 -12.30 7.32 3.64
CA ARG A 26 -11.19 6.73 4.41
C ARG A 26 -10.11 6.14 3.52
N ALA A 27 -10.49 5.40 2.47
CA ALA A 27 -9.53 4.82 1.54
C ALA A 27 -8.66 5.90 0.87
N LEU A 28 -9.28 7.01 0.44
CA LEU A 28 -8.57 8.17 -0.11
C LEU A 28 -7.62 8.81 0.90
N PHE A 29 -8.06 8.97 2.16
CA PHE A 29 -7.24 9.53 3.23
C PHE A 29 -5.98 8.71 3.48
N TRP A 30 -6.11 7.38 3.63
CA TRP A 30 -4.98 6.50 3.90
C TRP A 30 -4.02 6.40 2.72
N ALA A 31 -4.55 6.26 1.50
CA ALA A 31 -3.74 6.25 0.28
C ALA A 31 -2.89 7.52 0.15
N ALA A 32 -3.48 8.67 0.46
CA ALA A 32 -2.78 9.94 0.42
C ALA A 32 -1.76 10.10 1.53
N ARG A 33 -2.08 9.66 2.76
CA ARG A 33 -1.13 9.67 3.88
C ARG A 33 0.09 8.80 3.57
N GLU A 34 -0.11 7.61 3.01
CA GLU A 34 1.00 6.74 2.58
C GLU A 34 1.84 7.40 1.48
N ALA A 35 1.20 8.00 0.47
CA ALA A 35 1.91 8.69 -0.61
C ALA A 35 2.72 9.90 -0.13
N LEU A 36 2.22 10.69 0.84
CA LEU A 36 2.97 11.79 1.46
C LEU A 36 4.20 11.29 2.22
N GLN A 37 4.06 10.20 2.98
CA GLN A 37 5.16 9.60 3.73
C GLN A 37 6.27 9.10 2.80
N SER A 38 5.90 8.50 1.67
CA SER A 38 6.87 7.98 0.69
C SER A 38 7.60 9.08 -0.09
N SER A 39 6.93 10.20 -0.39
CA SER A 39 7.46 11.23 -1.30
C SER A 39 8.12 12.43 -0.60
N LYS A 40 8.04 12.53 0.74
CA LYS A 40 8.36 13.76 1.51
C LYS A 40 7.62 15.01 0.98
N ALA A 41 6.62 14.84 0.12
CA ALA A 41 5.85 15.94 -0.43
C ALA A 41 4.81 16.42 0.59
N THR A 42 4.41 17.68 0.46
CA THR A 42 3.34 18.28 1.29
C THR A 42 1.95 18.01 0.71
N SER A 43 1.86 17.55 -0.54
CA SER A 43 0.61 17.28 -1.23
C SER A 43 0.76 16.11 -2.22
N VAL A 44 -0.35 15.41 -2.49
CA VAL A 44 -0.40 14.27 -3.42
C VAL A 44 -1.36 14.58 -4.56
N SER A 45 -0.98 14.25 -5.79
CA SER A 45 -1.85 14.44 -6.95
C SER A 45 -3.09 13.54 -6.86
N LEU A 46 -4.26 14.08 -7.20
CA LEU A 46 -5.52 13.33 -7.16
C LEU A 46 -5.52 12.14 -8.12
N SER A 47 -4.81 12.26 -9.25
CA SER A 47 -4.64 11.18 -10.23
C SER A 47 -3.94 9.96 -9.60
N GLN A 48 -2.89 10.19 -8.80
CA GLN A 48 -2.17 9.13 -8.10
C GLN A 48 -3.05 8.43 -7.04
N LEU A 49 -3.88 9.20 -6.33
CA LEU A 49 -4.84 8.62 -5.38
C LEU A 49 -5.93 7.80 -6.06
N GLY A 50 -6.35 8.22 -7.26
CA GLY A 50 -7.31 7.48 -8.06
C GLY A 50 -6.81 6.15 -8.58
N SER A 51 -5.49 5.94 -8.64
CA SER A 51 -4.84 4.67 -9.01
C SER A 51 -4.56 3.74 -7.82
N ASP A 52 -4.78 4.20 -6.58
CA ASP A 52 -4.65 3.33 -5.41
C ASP A 52 -5.61 2.13 -5.51
N VAL A 53 -5.16 0.93 -5.11
CA VAL A 53 -5.90 -0.32 -5.30
C VAL A 53 -7.24 -0.30 -4.56
N LYS A 54 -7.27 0.16 -3.30
CA LYS A 54 -8.49 0.20 -2.49
C LYS A 54 -9.46 1.26 -3.04
N VAL A 55 -8.95 2.44 -3.40
CA VAL A 55 -9.75 3.51 -4.02
C VAL A 55 -10.32 3.06 -5.38
N ALA A 56 -9.49 2.47 -6.24
CA ALA A 56 -9.90 2.00 -7.56
C ALA A 56 -10.92 0.87 -7.46
N ALA A 57 -10.78 -0.04 -6.51
CA ALA A 57 -11.76 -1.10 -6.25
C ALA A 57 -13.12 -0.52 -5.83
N LEU A 58 -13.14 0.39 -4.86
CA LEU A 58 -14.38 1.04 -4.42
C LEU A 58 -15.05 1.83 -5.55
N ARG A 59 -14.27 2.51 -6.39
CA ARG A 59 -14.81 3.25 -7.55
C ARG A 59 -15.48 2.39 -8.62
N LYS A 60 -15.22 1.08 -8.66
CA LYS A 60 -15.90 0.16 -9.58
C LYS A 60 -17.37 -0.07 -9.21
N ASP A 61 -17.77 0.26 -7.99
CA ASP A 61 -19.17 0.17 -7.56
C ASP A 61 -20.07 1.05 -8.46
N PRO A 62 -21.23 0.54 -8.94
CA PRO A 62 -22.16 1.30 -9.76
C PRO A 62 -22.54 2.67 -9.18
N LYS A 63 -22.55 2.81 -7.85
CA LYS A 63 -22.85 4.08 -7.14
C LYS A 63 -21.77 5.14 -7.38
N PHE A 64 -20.50 4.75 -7.54
CA PHE A 64 -19.37 5.68 -7.72
C PHE A 64 -18.88 5.81 -9.16
N LYS A 65 -19.38 4.98 -10.08
CA LYS A 65 -18.95 4.99 -11.49
C LYS A 65 -19.10 6.36 -12.18
N LYS A 66 -20.09 7.16 -11.76
CA LYS A 66 -20.34 8.51 -12.29
C LYS A 66 -19.73 9.63 -11.45
N LEU A 67 -19.17 9.30 -10.29
CA LEU A 67 -18.67 10.30 -9.35
C LEU A 67 -17.24 10.70 -9.70
N LYS A 68 -17.02 11.99 -9.91
CA LYS A 68 -15.66 12.53 -10.07
C LYS A 68 -15.01 12.63 -8.70
N LEU A 69 -13.75 12.20 -8.60
CA LEU A 69 -12.98 12.30 -7.35
C LEU A 69 -12.84 13.76 -6.90
N THR A 70 -12.76 14.72 -7.83
CA THR A 70 -12.70 16.15 -7.50
C THR A 70 -13.95 16.61 -6.75
N ASP A 71 -15.12 16.15 -7.17
CA ASP A 71 -16.40 16.58 -6.62
C ASP A 71 -16.59 15.91 -5.25
N PHE A 72 -16.25 14.62 -5.15
CA PHE A 72 -16.26 13.88 -3.90
C PHE A 72 -15.37 14.53 -2.83
N VAL A 73 -14.14 14.89 -3.17
CA VAL A 73 -13.18 15.48 -2.21
C VAL A 73 -13.67 16.84 -1.71
N ARG A 74 -14.33 17.63 -2.57
CA ARG A 74 -14.92 18.92 -2.19
C ARG A 74 -16.08 18.80 -1.19
N GLU A 75 -16.73 17.64 -1.12
CA GLU A 75 -17.78 17.39 -0.12
C GLU A 75 -17.22 17.21 1.30
N PHE A 76 -15.91 16.98 1.44
CA PHE A 76 -15.23 16.76 2.73
C PHE A 76 -14.11 17.80 2.99
N PRO A 77 -14.43 19.11 3.05
CA PRO A 77 -13.43 20.17 3.19
C PRO A 77 -12.70 20.16 4.54
N ARG A 78 -13.28 19.50 5.55
CA ARG A 78 -12.64 19.33 6.87
C ARG A 78 -11.50 18.32 6.86
N ILE A 79 -11.50 17.43 5.87
CA ILE A 79 -10.52 16.34 5.75
C ILE A 79 -9.52 16.68 4.65
N PHE A 80 -10.00 17.17 3.51
CA PHE A 80 -9.17 17.41 2.33
C PHE A 80 -9.12 18.89 1.99
N THR A 81 -7.91 19.40 1.80
CA THR A 81 -7.65 20.72 1.22
C THR A 81 -7.10 20.53 -0.19
N MET A 82 -7.89 20.91 -1.20
CA MET A 82 -7.49 20.85 -2.59
C MET A 82 -6.71 22.11 -3.00
N LYS A 83 -5.60 21.93 -3.70
CA LYS A 83 -4.83 23.00 -4.33
C LYS A 83 -4.62 22.65 -5.81
N PRO A 84 -4.63 23.64 -6.72
CA PRO A 84 -4.24 23.40 -8.11
C PRO A 84 -2.76 23.02 -8.16
N ASP A 85 -2.41 22.00 -8.95
CA ASP A 85 -1.04 21.50 -9.10
C ASP A 85 -0.79 21.09 -10.55
N ASN A 86 0.15 21.73 -11.24
CA ASN A 86 0.67 21.37 -12.58
C ASN A 86 -0.38 20.83 -13.58
N GLY A 87 -1.51 21.55 -13.74
CA GLY A 87 -2.58 21.17 -14.67
C GLY A 87 -3.59 20.14 -14.14
N GLY A 88 -3.50 19.78 -12.86
CA GLY A 88 -4.43 18.94 -12.12
C GLY A 88 -4.74 19.50 -10.73
N TRP A 89 -5.16 18.60 -9.84
CA TRP A 89 -5.48 18.92 -8.45
C TRP A 89 -4.61 18.07 -7.53
N ALA A 90 -4.02 18.70 -6.52
CA ALA A 90 -3.36 18.02 -5.42
C ALA A 90 -4.18 18.16 -4.14
N ILE A 91 -4.10 17.14 -3.29
CA ILE A 91 -4.73 17.10 -1.97
C ILE A 91 -3.64 17.27 -0.91
N SER A 92 -3.97 18.07 0.10
CA SER A 92 -3.23 18.21 1.36
C SER A 92 -4.18 18.04 2.54
N PHE A 93 -3.64 17.73 3.72
CA PHE A 93 -4.41 17.50 4.94
C PHE A 93 -4.14 18.62 5.95
N PRO A 94 -5.18 19.19 6.59
CA PRO A 94 -4.99 19.97 7.79
C PRO A 94 -4.52 19.08 8.95
N GLU A 95 -3.87 19.69 9.94
CA GLU A 95 -3.47 18.99 11.16
C GLU A 95 -4.73 18.47 11.89
N GLY A 96 -4.70 17.19 12.31
CA GLY A 96 -5.87 16.55 12.95
C GLY A 96 -6.99 16.12 12.00
N ALA A 97 -6.78 16.12 10.68
CA ALA A 97 -7.78 15.64 9.70
C ALA A 97 -8.33 14.23 9.98
N GLU A 98 -7.56 13.39 10.67
CA GLU A 98 -7.98 12.05 11.10
C GLU A 98 -9.18 12.06 12.07
N ILE A 99 -9.33 13.12 12.87
CA ILE A 99 -10.47 13.28 13.80
C ILE A 99 -11.76 13.58 13.04
N ALA A 100 -11.64 14.24 11.87
CA ALA A 100 -12.76 14.63 11.03
C ALA A 100 -13.21 13.51 10.07
N LEU A 101 -12.51 12.37 10.01
CA LEU A 101 -12.93 11.23 9.21
C LEU A 101 -14.29 10.72 9.71
N PRO A 102 -15.19 10.32 8.80
CA PRO A 102 -16.45 9.69 9.20
C PRO A 102 -16.17 8.52 10.14
N GLN A 103 -16.64 8.61 11.39
CA GLN A 103 -16.51 7.52 12.36
C GLN A 103 -17.52 6.44 12.04
N ARG A 104 -17.09 5.18 12.14
CA ARG A 104 -17.99 4.03 12.00
C ARG A 104 -18.59 3.82 13.37
N VAL A 105 -19.91 3.62 13.41
CA VAL A 105 -20.59 3.30 14.66
C VAL A 105 -20.32 1.82 14.94
N ALA A 106 -19.78 1.51 16.13
CA ALA A 106 -19.56 0.13 16.56
C ALA A 106 -20.88 -0.67 16.43
N GLY A 107 -20.85 -1.77 15.68
CA GLY A 107 -22.02 -2.62 15.43
C GLY A 107 -22.72 -2.38 14.09
N GLU A 108 -22.36 -1.34 13.33
CA GLU A 108 -22.69 -1.29 11.90
C GLU A 108 -21.71 -2.20 11.14
N SER A 109 -22.00 -3.50 11.14
CA SER A 109 -21.35 -4.45 10.23
C SER A 109 -21.56 -3.95 8.81
N GLY A 110 -20.52 -3.34 8.23
CA GLY A 110 -20.45 -3.06 6.81
C GLY A 110 -20.77 -4.34 6.04
N CYS A 111 -21.68 -4.23 5.08
CA CYS A 111 -21.92 -5.28 4.10
C CYS A 111 -20.59 -5.73 3.48
N ASP A 112 -20.35 -7.04 3.54
CA ASP A 112 -19.27 -7.81 2.90
C ASP A 112 -17.83 -7.31 3.15
N GLY A 113 -17.31 -7.59 4.36
CA GLY A 113 -15.87 -7.66 4.61
C GLY A 113 -15.17 -6.36 4.99
N SER A 114 -15.88 -5.24 5.12
CA SER A 114 -15.30 -3.95 5.51
C SER A 114 -15.81 -3.44 6.86
N GLY A 115 -15.99 -4.33 7.85
CA GLY A 115 -16.24 -3.91 9.24
C GLY A 115 -15.10 -3.04 9.78
N ASP A 116 -15.34 -2.27 10.83
CA ASP A 116 -14.30 -1.53 11.56
C ASP A 116 -13.27 -2.52 12.13
N VAL A 117 -12.26 -2.83 11.34
CA VAL A 117 -11.14 -3.66 11.75
C VAL A 117 -10.20 -2.71 12.49
N LEU A 118 -9.93 -2.99 13.77
CA LEU A 118 -8.52 -3.02 14.22
C LEU A 118 -7.67 -3.39 13.01
N PRO A 119 -6.57 -2.68 12.64
CA PRO A 119 -5.77 -3.02 11.46
C PRO A 119 -5.75 -4.53 11.35
N ASP A 120 -6.26 -5.07 10.24
CA ASP A 120 -6.67 -6.48 10.12
C ASP A 120 -5.68 -7.30 10.96
N PRO A 121 -6.06 -8.17 11.91
CA PRO A 121 -5.05 -8.87 12.72
C PRO A 121 -3.92 -9.51 11.88
N GLU A 122 -4.17 -9.71 10.59
CA GLU A 122 -3.26 -9.92 9.46
C GLU A 122 -2.30 -8.76 9.07
N GLU A 123 -2.76 -7.51 8.97
CA GLU A 123 -1.99 -6.25 8.81
C GLU A 123 -1.14 -5.93 10.06
N LEU A 124 -1.60 -6.25 11.27
CA LEU A 124 -0.79 -6.16 12.51
C LEU A 124 0.43 -7.10 12.50
N LYS A 125 0.47 -8.08 11.59
CA LYS A 125 1.59 -9.01 11.42
C LYS A 125 2.55 -8.59 10.30
N LEU A 126 2.36 -7.41 9.70
CA LEU A 126 3.29 -6.94 8.68
C LEU A 126 4.58 -6.42 9.32
N PRO A 127 5.75 -6.75 8.74
CA PRO A 127 7.02 -6.26 9.26
C PRO A 127 7.14 -4.75 9.14
N ASP A 128 7.78 -4.10 10.12
CA ASP A 128 7.97 -2.66 10.13
C ASP A 128 8.84 -2.18 8.95
N LYS A 129 8.43 -1.06 8.34
CA LYS A 129 9.17 -0.45 7.22
C LYS A 129 10.48 0.18 7.70
N ILE A 130 11.56 -0.12 6.98
CA ILE A 130 12.90 0.43 7.24
C ILE A 130 13.03 1.77 6.51
N LYS A 131 13.07 2.89 7.24
CA LYS A 131 13.03 4.25 6.66
C LYS A 131 14.37 4.76 6.14
N ASP A 132 15.49 4.32 6.72
CA ASP A 132 16.83 4.83 6.40
C ASP A 132 17.86 3.68 6.35
N PRO A 133 17.81 2.83 5.31
CA PRO A 133 18.73 1.71 5.18
C PRO A 133 20.14 2.21 4.84
N LYS A 134 21.09 1.99 5.76
CA LYS A 134 22.47 2.49 5.62
C LYS A 134 23.31 1.57 4.76
N ASN A 135 23.23 0.28 5.04
CA ASN A 135 24.11 -0.74 4.47
C ASN A 135 23.39 -1.46 3.32
N LEU A 136 24.13 -2.13 2.43
CA LEU A 136 23.51 -2.92 1.37
C LEU A 136 22.55 -3.97 1.93
N GLY A 137 22.91 -4.59 3.06
CA GLY A 137 22.05 -5.55 3.76
C GLY A 137 20.72 -4.93 4.16
N ASP A 138 20.75 -3.76 4.80
CA ASP A 138 19.54 -3.01 5.18
C ASP A 138 18.73 -2.60 3.96
N ARG A 139 19.37 -2.22 2.85
CA ARG A 139 18.68 -1.84 1.61
C ARG A 139 17.96 -3.05 0.99
N LEU A 140 18.59 -4.22 0.99
CA LEU A 140 17.97 -5.48 0.53
C LEU A 140 16.83 -5.90 1.45
N GLN A 141 16.99 -5.75 2.76
CA GLN A 141 15.95 -6.03 3.74
C GLN A 141 14.78 -5.03 3.61
N ALA A 142 15.06 -3.76 3.37
CA ALA A 142 14.04 -2.75 3.11
C ALA A 142 13.24 -3.11 1.84
N LEU A 143 13.93 -3.52 0.77
CA LEU A 143 13.26 -4.02 -0.44
C LEU A 143 12.38 -5.26 -0.16
N ARG A 144 12.87 -6.21 0.64
CA ARG A 144 12.11 -7.41 1.04
C ARG A 144 10.83 -7.02 1.79
N VAL A 145 10.94 -6.13 2.77
CA VAL A 145 9.78 -5.63 3.53
C VAL A 145 8.80 -4.93 2.59
N GLU A 146 9.26 -4.03 1.72
CA GLU A 146 8.39 -3.34 0.76
C GLU A 146 7.69 -4.31 -0.20
N LEU A 147 8.36 -5.39 -0.63
CA LEU A 147 7.74 -6.44 -1.44
C LEU A 147 6.65 -7.21 -0.67
N ILE A 148 6.85 -7.50 0.62
CA ILE A 148 5.84 -8.13 1.48
C ILE A 148 4.61 -7.22 1.60
N HIS A 149 4.81 -5.93 1.85
CA HIS A 149 3.73 -4.94 1.93
C HIS A 149 2.98 -4.81 0.60
N ALA A 150 3.71 -4.71 -0.51
CA ALA A 150 3.12 -4.67 -1.85
C ALA A 150 2.27 -5.91 -2.13
N LEU A 151 2.83 -7.11 -1.93
CA LEU A 151 2.09 -8.35 -2.16
C LEU A 151 0.87 -8.47 -1.25
N HIS A 152 0.96 -8.03 0.01
CA HIS A 152 -0.18 -8.00 0.91
C HIS A 152 -1.34 -7.16 0.36
N ARG A 153 -1.05 -5.98 -0.19
CA ARG A 153 -2.05 -5.13 -0.85
C ARG A 153 -2.70 -5.82 -2.07
N HIS A 154 -1.92 -6.64 -2.78
CA HIS A 154 -2.38 -7.44 -3.93
C HIS A 154 -2.83 -8.85 -3.53
N GLN A 155 -3.38 -9.04 -2.33
CA GLN A 155 -3.96 -10.33 -1.88
C GLN A 155 -2.97 -11.50 -1.92
N GLY A 156 -1.68 -11.22 -1.71
CA GLY A 156 -0.61 -12.22 -1.66
C GLY A 156 -0.05 -12.63 -3.02
N ARG A 157 -0.53 -12.11 -4.15
CA ARG A 157 -0.05 -12.49 -5.49
C ARG A 157 -0.05 -11.32 -6.46
N ALA A 158 1.07 -11.08 -7.13
CA ALA A 158 1.16 -10.04 -8.16
C ALA A 158 2.18 -10.34 -9.26
N GLU A 159 1.97 -9.75 -10.43
CA GLU A 159 2.96 -9.77 -11.51
C GLU A 159 4.16 -8.87 -11.15
N PRO A 160 5.39 -9.23 -11.57
CA PRO A 160 6.59 -8.41 -11.34
C PRO A 160 6.49 -6.99 -11.91
N GLY A 161 5.73 -6.80 -12.99
CA GLY A 161 5.47 -5.49 -13.58
C GLY A 161 4.68 -4.59 -12.63
N THR A 162 3.57 -5.10 -12.08
CA THR A 162 2.74 -4.41 -11.09
C THR A 162 3.52 -4.10 -9.82
N LEU A 163 4.26 -5.08 -9.28
CA LEU A 163 5.12 -4.87 -8.11
C LEU A 163 6.21 -3.82 -8.36
N GLY A 164 6.74 -3.76 -9.59
CA GLY A 164 7.72 -2.77 -9.99
C GLY A 164 7.16 -1.35 -10.14
N GLN A 165 5.84 -1.17 -10.09
CA GLN A 165 5.18 0.14 -10.11
C GLN A 165 4.86 0.67 -8.70
N GLU A 166 4.98 -0.17 -7.68
CA GLU A 166 4.77 0.22 -6.28
C GLU A 166 5.84 1.22 -5.85
N SER A 167 5.41 2.40 -5.39
CA SER A 167 6.32 3.51 -5.08
C SER A 167 7.41 3.15 -4.05
N GLY A 168 7.06 2.37 -3.02
CA GLY A 168 8.02 1.88 -2.02
C GLY A 168 9.05 0.90 -2.58
N VAL A 169 8.61 0.00 -3.47
CA VAL A 169 9.49 -0.95 -4.18
C VAL A 169 10.41 -0.20 -5.14
N GLN A 170 9.90 0.77 -5.90
CA GLN A 170 10.70 1.61 -6.80
C GLN A 170 11.78 2.39 -6.04
N SER A 171 11.39 2.99 -4.92
CA SER A 171 12.30 3.78 -4.08
C SER A 171 13.42 2.91 -3.51
N SER A 172 13.07 1.75 -2.95
CA SER A 172 14.05 0.80 -2.40
C SER A 172 14.98 0.22 -3.47
N ARG A 173 14.46 -0.04 -4.67
CA ARG A 173 15.23 -0.60 -5.78
C ARG A 173 16.23 0.37 -6.39
N ARG A 174 15.98 1.69 -6.34
CA ARG A 174 16.86 2.70 -6.94
C ARG A 174 18.29 2.68 -6.37
N ASN A 175 18.42 2.34 -5.09
CA ASN A 175 19.69 2.33 -4.36
C ASN A 175 20.34 0.93 -4.30
N LEU A 176 19.81 -0.01 -5.09
CA LEU A 176 20.32 -1.37 -5.23
C LEU A 176 20.87 -1.57 -6.64
N PRO A 177 21.79 -2.52 -6.83
CA PRO A 177 22.30 -2.83 -8.16
C PRO A 177 21.24 -3.22 -9.19
N LYS A 178 21.64 -3.14 -10.45
CA LYS A 178 20.74 -3.49 -11.55
C LYS A 178 20.51 -5.00 -11.54
N ASN A 179 19.37 -5.41 -11.00
CA ASN A 179 18.85 -6.77 -11.09
C ASN A 179 17.35 -6.73 -11.40
N SER A 180 16.83 -7.82 -11.95
CA SER A 180 15.40 -8.00 -12.17
C SER A 180 14.68 -8.14 -10.82
N LEU A 181 13.41 -7.72 -10.76
CA LEU A 181 12.61 -7.86 -9.53
C LEU A 181 12.44 -9.34 -9.14
N LEU A 182 12.29 -10.22 -10.14
CA LEU A 182 12.30 -11.67 -9.93
C LEU A 182 13.63 -12.16 -9.36
N GLY A 183 14.76 -11.61 -9.82
CA GLY A 183 16.08 -11.89 -9.26
C GLY A 183 16.16 -11.55 -7.79
N TYR A 184 15.61 -10.40 -7.38
CA TYR A 184 15.51 -10.03 -5.97
C TYR A 184 14.56 -10.94 -5.18
N ALA A 185 13.39 -11.28 -5.73
CA ALA A 185 12.46 -12.20 -5.07
C ALA A 185 13.09 -13.58 -4.82
N LYS A 186 13.89 -14.09 -5.77
CA LYS A 186 14.64 -15.37 -5.63
C LYS A 186 15.67 -15.38 -4.50
N LEU A 187 16.11 -14.21 -4.02
CA LEU A 187 17.03 -14.15 -2.87
C LEU A 187 16.33 -14.53 -1.56
N PHE A 188 14.99 -14.45 -1.51
CA PHE A 188 14.22 -14.69 -0.29
C PHE A 188 13.20 -15.83 -0.50
N PRO A 189 13.64 -17.08 -0.72
CA PRO A 189 12.75 -18.20 -1.00
C PRO A 189 11.80 -18.53 0.16
N GLY A 190 12.17 -18.16 1.40
CA GLY A 190 11.30 -18.29 2.56
C GLY A 190 10.08 -17.35 2.54
N ASN A 191 10.15 -16.24 1.80
CA ASN A 191 9.07 -15.26 1.71
C ASN A 191 8.35 -15.28 0.38
N PHE A 192 9.05 -15.57 -0.71
CA PHE A 192 8.51 -15.44 -2.05
C PHE A 192 8.66 -16.75 -2.82
N ASN A 193 7.56 -17.17 -3.43
CA ASN A 193 7.55 -18.22 -4.42
C ASN A 193 7.25 -17.60 -5.79
N ILE A 194 7.91 -18.09 -6.84
CA ILE A 194 7.67 -17.63 -8.20
C ILE A 194 6.95 -18.74 -8.94
N VAL A 195 5.71 -18.47 -9.33
CA VAL A 195 4.84 -19.41 -10.02
C VAL A 195 4.66 -18.92 -11.45
N GLN A 196 4.76 -19.81 -12.43
CA GLN A 196 4.34 -19.50 -13.80
C GLN A 196 2.86 -19.80 -13.93
N ASP A 197 2.11 -18.82 -14.42
CA ASP A 197 0.70 -19.03 -14.75
C ASP A 197 0.62 -19.86 -16.05
N GLU A 198 -0.03 -21.02 -15.99
CA GLU A 198 -0.14 -21.94 -17.13
C GLU A 198 -0.97 -21.33 -18.27
N ASP A 199 -1.94 -20.48 -17.96
CA ASP A 199 -2.84 -19.89 -18.95
C ASP A 199 -2.19 -18.70 -19.68
N MET A 200 -1.42 -17.88 -18.95
CA MET A 200 -0.84 -16.65 -19.50
C MET A 200 0.66 -16.75 -19.81
N GLY A 201 1.36 -17.81 -19.36
CA GLY A 201 2.80 -17.99 -19.50
C GLY A 201 3.65 -16.94 -18.76
N LYS A 202 3.02 -16.10 -17.93
CA LYS A 202 3.68 -15.01 -17.20
C LYS A 202 4.05 -15.45 -15.79
N PRO A 203 5.24 -15.05 -15.28
CA PRO A 203 5.60 -15.32 -13.90
C PRO A 203 4.86 -14.40 -12.94
N PHE A 204 4.38 -14.96 -11.83
CA PHE A 204 3.82 -14.26 -10.69
C PHE A 204 4.71 -14.46 -9.47
N VAL A 205 4.77 -13.45 -8.62
CA VAL A 205 5.37 -13.57 -7.28
C VAL A 205 4.23 -13.79 -6.29
N VAL A 206 4.36 -14.85 -5.48
CA VAL A 206 3.40 -15.24 -4.45
C VAL A 206 4.07 -15.11 -3.09
N LEU A 207 3.37 -14.48 -2.14
CA LEU A 207 3.81 -14.34 -0.76
C LEU A 207 3.61 -15.67 -0.01
N VAL A 208 4.69 -16.23 0.51
CA VAL A 208 4.73 -17.48 1.29
C VAL A 208 4.73 -17.18 2.79
N SER A 209 5.56 -16.23 3.22
CA SER A 209 5.71 -15.85 4.63
C SER A 209 5.95 -14.35 4.77
N LYS A 210 5.42 -13.77 5.85
CA LYS A 210 5.65 -12.38 6.26
C LYS A 210 6.87 -12.23 7.18
N ASP A 211 7.45 -13.34 7.65
CA ASP A 211 8.57 -13.34 8.59
C ASP A 211 9.87 -12.88 7.94
N VAL A 212 10.54 -11.91 8.56
CA VAL A 212 11.77 -11.28 8.07
C VAL A 212 12.96 -11.46 9.01
N THR A 213 12.82 -12.33 10.03
CA THR A 213 13.85 -12.58 11.05
C THR A 213 15.11 -13.22 10.48
N ASP A 214 14.98 -14.08 9.47
CA ASP A 214 16.14 -14.70 8.79
C ASP A 214 16.84 -13.70 7.86
N ILE A 215 18.09 -13.39 8.16
CA ILE A 215 18.96 -12.45 7.43
C ILE A 215 20.04 -13.20 6.63
N ALA A 216 20.21 -14.51 6.85
CA ALA A 216 21.29 -15.31 6.24
C ALA A 216 21.33 -15.26 4.70
N PRO A 217 20.19 -15.22 3.96
CA PRO A 217 20.22 -15.08 2.51
C PRO A 217 20.86 -13.79 2.02
N ILE A 218 20.73 -12.71 2.81
CA ILE A 218 21.35 -11.41 2.50
C ILE A 218 22.87 -11.51 2.70
N ASP A 219 23.30 -12.08 3.81
CA ASP A 219 24.73 -12.26 4.10
C ASP A 219 25.39 -13.12 3.02
N HIS A 220 24.79 -14.24 2.64
CA HIS A 220 25.30 -15.10 1.58
C HIS A 220 25.43 -14.35 0.24
N PHE A 221 24.43 -13.54 -0.09
CA PHE A 221 24.44 -12.74 -1.32
C PHE A 221 25.53 -11.66 -1.32
N THR A 222 25.71 -10.95 -0.20
CA THR A 222 26.78 -9.94 -0.08
C THR A 222 28.18 -10.57 -0.15
N LEU A 223 28.33 -11.82 0.32
CA LEU A 223 29.59 -12.57 0.26
C LEU A 223 29.92 -13.14 -1.12
N THR A 224 28.92 -13.38 -1.98
CA THR A 224 29.18 -13.95 -3.32
C THR A 224 29.80 -12.90 -4.25
N ARG A 225 30.91 -13.25 -4.91
CA ARG A 225 31.82 -12.39 -5.72
C ARG A 225 31.18 -11.45 -6.77
N THR A 226 29.90 -11.61 -7.10
CA THR A 226 29.13 -10.69 -7.94
C THR A 226 29.14 -9.25 -7.40
N TRP A 227 29.39 -9.06 -6.10
CA TRP A 227 29.27 -7.78 -5.37
C TRP A 227 30.56 -7.04 -5.07
N GLN A 228 31.71 -7.72 -5.00
CA GLN A 228 33.02 -7.06 -4.87
C GLN A 228 33.30 -6.05 -6.00
N LYS A 229 32.69 -6.24 -7.17
CA LYS A 229 32.81 -5.32 -8.31
C LYS A 229 32.00 -4.03 -8.13
N TRP A 230 30.95 -4.02 -7.30
CA TRP A 230 30.06 -2.86 -7.16
C TRP A 230 30.47 -1.94 -5.99
N GLY A 231 30.86 -2.50 -4.84
CA GLY A 231 31.33 -1.70 -3.69
C GLY A 231 32.58 -0.86 -4.00
N SER A 232 33.46 -1.39 -4.86
CA SER A 232 34.62 -0.63 -5.37
C SER A 232 34.22 0.54 -6.28
N ALA A 233 33.09 0.46 -6.99
CA ALA A 233 32.61 1.53 -7.86
C ALA A 233 31.88 2.65 -7.07
N GLU A 234 31.08 2.31 -6.06
CA GLU A 234 30.39 3.28 -5.20
C GLU A 234 31.39 4.09 -4.34
N SER A 235 32.43 3.42 -3.80
CA SER A 235 33.51 4.09 -3.07
C SER A 235 34.32 5.05 -3.95
N ALA A 236 34.54 4.70 -5.23
CA ALA A 236 35.21 5.56 -6.19
C ALA A 236 34.35 6.78 -6.58
N ALA A 237 33.03 6.62 -6.69
CA ALA A 237 32.10 7.71 -7.00
C ALA A 237 31.99 8.71 -5.83
N GLN A 238 31.90 8.23 -4.59
CA GLN A 238 31.86 9.09 -3.40
C GLN A 238 33.16 9.88 -3.19
N GLN A 239 34.32 9.31 -3.55
CA GLN A 239 35.59 10.03 -3.54
C GLN A 239 35.69 11.09 -4.65
N ALA A 240 34.93 10.96 -5.74
CA ALA A 240 34.90 11.91 -6.85
C ALA A 240 33.96 13.09 -6.60
N GLU A 241 32.82 12.90 -5.91
CA GLU A 241 31.89 13.98 -5.55
C GLU A 241 32.35 14.85 -4.38
N GLY A 242 33.36 14.41 -3.61
CA GLY A 242 33.96 15.16 -2.50
C GLY A 242 35.13 16.07 -2.88
N ARG A 243 35.42 16.26 -4.18
CA ARG A 243 36.46 17.17 -4.70
C ARG A 243 35.84 18.28 -5.53
#